data_AF-A0A6D0IQA5-F1
#
_entry.id   AF-A0A6D0IQA5-F1
#
_cell.length_a   1.000
_cell.length_b   1.000
_cell.length_c   1.000
_cell.angle_alpha   90.00
_cell.angle_beta   90.00
_cell.angle_gamma   90.00
#
_symmetry.space_group_name_H-M   'P 1'
#
loop_
_entity.id
_entity.type
_entity.pdbx_description
1 polymer ?
#
loop_
_entity_poly.entity_id
_entity_poly.type
_entity_poly.pdbx_seq_one_letter_code
_entity_poly.pdbx_strand_id
1 'polypeptide(L)'
;ALMGTVILMLIMGYGISMDVENLRFAVLDRDQTVSSQAWTLNLSGSRYFIEQPPLTSYDELDRRMRAGDITVAIEIPPNFGRDIARGTPVELGVWIDGAMPSRAETVKGYVQAMHQSWLQDVASRQSTPSSQSGLMNIETRYRYNPDVKSLPAIVPAVIPLLLMMIPSMLSA
;
A
#
# COMPACT_ATOMS: atom_id res chain seq x y z
N ALA A 1 -8.21 3.36 40.72
CA ALA A 1 -8.37 4.37 39.64
C ALA A 1 -7.08 4.54 38.82
N LEU A 2 -5.97 5.01 39.43
CA LEU A 2 -4.71 5.31 38.71
C LEU A 2 -4.08 4.14 37.95
N MET A 3 -4.15 2.92 38.48
CA MET A 3 -3.56 1.73 37.84
C MET A 3 -4.22 1.39 36.50
N GLY A 4 -5.54 1.58 36.38
CA GLY A 4 -6.26 1.42 35.11
C GLY A 4 -5.89 2.50 34.10
N THR A 5 -5.64 3.74 34.56
CA THR A 5 -5.20 4.85 33.73
C THR A 5 -3.79 4.64 33.18
N VAL A 6 -2.87 4.08 33.98
CA VAL A 6 -1.50 3.73 33.55
C VAL A 6 -1.51 2.60 32.53
N ILE A 7 -2.33 1.55 32.75
CA ILE A 7 -2.51 0.47 31.77
C ILE A 7 -3.12 1.00 30.47
N LEU A 8 -4.13 1.87 30.55
CA LEU A 8 -4.73 2.50 29.38
C LEU A 8 -3.73 3.40 28.64
N MET A 9 -2.89 4.17 29.35
CA MET A 9 -1.82 4.97 28.74
C MET A 9 -0.76 4.10 28.05
N LEU A 10 -0.40 2.96 28.64
CA LEU A 10 0.52 2.01 28.00
C LEU A 10 -0.13 1.38 26.75
N ILE A 11 -1.40 0.98 26.82
CA ILE A 11 -2.14 0.45 25.67
C ILE A 11 -2.32 1.52 24.58
N MET A 12 -2.58 2.78 24.91
CA MET A 12 -2.70 3.85 23.91
C MET A 12 -1.34 4.24 23.34
N GLY A 13 -0.30 4.31 24.18
CA GLY A 13 1.05 4.71 23.79
C GLY A 13 1.79 3.66 22.98
N TYR A 14 1.55 2.36 23.24
CA TYR A 14 2.15 1.25 22.50
C TYR A 14 1.20 0.57 21.50
N GLY A 15 -0.11 0.59 21.74
CA GLY A 15 -1.09 -0.16 20.94
C GLY A 15 -1.50 0.52 19.64
N ILE A 16 -1.24 1.83 19.50
CA ILE A 16 -1.47 2.57 18.25
C ILE A 16 -0.13 2.78 17.54
N SER A 17 0.54 1.67 17.20
CA SER A 17 1.61 1.74 16.21
C SER A 17 0.97 1.84 14.82
N MET A 18 0.99 3.07 14.29
CA MET A 18 0.67 3.36 12.89
C MET A 18 1.83 3.01 11.95
N ASP A 19 2.94 2.48 12.47
CA ASP A 19 4.09 2.14 11.65
C ASP A 19 3.72 1.01 10.68
N VAL A 20 3.88 1.34 9.41
CA VAL A 20 3.68 0.44 8.29
C VAL A 20 5.01 -0.23 8.00
N GLU A 21 5.44 -1.09 8.93
CA GLU A 21 6.65 -1.89 8.78
C GLU A 21 6.27 -3.35 8.49
N ASN A 22 7.13 -4.06 7.76
CA ASN A 22 6.98 -5.50 7.49
C ASN A 22 5.75 -5.87 6.63
N LEU A 23 5.41 -5.05 5.63
CA LEU A 23 4.36 -5.36 4.67
C LEU A 23 4.74 -6.59 3.84
N ARG A 24 4.03 -7.70 4.05
CA ARG A 24 4.23 -8.91 3.22
C ARG A 24 3.65 -8.64 1.84
N PHE A 25 4.50 -8.65 0.82
CA PHE A 25 4.07 -8.43 -0.55
C PHE A 25 4.48 -9.57 -1.46
N ALA A 26 3.70 -9.80 -2.52
CA ALA A 26 4.07 -10.71 -3.59
C ALA A 26 3.72 -10.10 -4.96
N VAL A 27 4.47 -10.50 -5.97
CA VAL A 27 4.32 -9.99 -7.34
C VAL A 27 3.81 -11.10 -8.27
N LEU A 28 2.78 -10.78 -9.04
CA LEU A 28 2.30 -11.52 -10.20
C LEU A 28 2.96 -10.92 -11.44
N ASP A 29 4.10 -11.48 -11.85
CA ASP A 29 4.85 -11.01 -13.02
C ASP A 29 4.39 -11.72 -14.29
N ARG A 30 3.68 -10.99 -15.18
CA ARG A 30 3.27 -11.48 -16.49
C ARG A 30 4.25 -11.14 -17.62
N ASP A 31 5.21 -10.27 -17.37
CA ASP A 31 6.19 -9.84 -18.36
C ASP A 31 7.41 -10.75 -18.35
N GLN A 32 7.84 -11.18 -17.16
CA GLN A 32 9.00 -12.06 -16.93
C GLN A 32 10.29 -11.55 -17.61
N THR A 33 10.45 -10.23 -17.71
CA THR A 33 11.63 -9.60 -18.31
C THR A 33 12.61 -9.13 -17.25
N VAL A 34 13.83 -8.78 -17.68
CA VAL A 34 14.82 -8.16 -16.80
C VAL A 34 14.29 -6.86 -16.17
N SER A 35 13.45 -6.11 -16.90
CA SER A 35 12.86 -4.86 -16.40
C SER A 35 11.83 -5.11 -15.29
N SER A 36 10.99 -6.13 -15.41
CA SER A 36 10.00 -6.49 -14.39
C SER A 36 10.67 -7.02 -13.11
N GLN A 37 11.72 -7.83 -13.28
CA GLN A 37 12.55 -8.31 -12.17
C GLN A 37 13.28 -7.16 -11.47
N ALA A 38 13.90 -6.25 -12.23
CA ALA A 38 14.58 -5.08 -11.66
C ALA A 38 13.65 -4.16 -10.88
N TRP A 39 12.41 -3.99 -11.36
CA TRP A 39 11.37 -3.25 -10.63
C TRP A 39 11.02 -3.92 -9.31
N THR A 40 10.82 -5.25 -9.33
CA THR A 40 10.50 -6.04 -8.12
C THR A 40 11.65 -6.01 -7.10
N LEU A 41 12.89 -6.11 -7.55
CA LEU A 41 14.09 -5.99 -6.71
C LEU A 41 14.23 -4.61 -6.06
N ASN A 42 13.88 -3.55 -6.80
CA ASN A 42 13.90 -2.20 -6.24
C ASN A 42 12.89 -2.07 -5.09
N LEU A 43 11.72 -2.70 -5.25
CA LEU A 43 10.67 -2.74 -4.24
C LEU A 43 11.06 -3.58 -3.01
N SER A 44 11.63 -4.78 -3.22
CA SER A 44 12.06 -5.65 -2.10
C SER A 44 13.26 -5.11 -1.33
N GLY A 45 14.06 -4.22 -1.93
CA GLY A 45 15.15 -3.52 -1.24
C GLY A 45 14.69 -2.50 -0.19
N SER A 46 13.39 -2.19 -0.12
CA SER A 46 12.83 -1.24 0.84
C SER A 46 12.56 -1.90 2.19
N ARG A 47 12.96 -1.25 3.30
CA ARG A 47 12.73 -1.73 4.68
C ARG A 47 11.26 -1.97 5.05
N TYR A 48 10.35 -1.39 4.27
CA TYR A 48 8.91 -1.44 4.52
C TYR A 48 8.25 -2.71 3.96
N PHE A 49 8.93 -3.41 3.05
CA PHE A 49 8.36 -4.50 2.27
C PHE A 49 9.14 -5.80 2.50
N ILE A 50 8.41 -6.88 2.78
CA ILE A 50 8.96 -8.23 2.89
C ILE A 50 8.43 -9.02 1.71
N GLU A 51 9.34 -9.37 0.80
CA GLU A 51 9.01 -10.18 -0.37
C GLU A 51 8.61 -11.60 0.06
N GLN A 52 7.48 -12.05 -0.46
CA GLN A 52 6.97 -13.41 -0.33
C GLN A 52 7.10 -14.13 -1.68
N PRO A 53 6.98 -15.48 -1.72
CA PRO A 53 7.03 -16.22 -2.97
C PRO A 53 6.11 -15.61 -4.05
N PRO A 54 6.55 -15.55 -5.31
CA PRO A 54 5.83 -14.90 -6.39
C PRO A 54 4.46 -15.54 -6.63
N LEU A 55 3.52 -14.75 -7.13
CA LEU A 55 2.17 -15.20 -7.44
C LEU A 55 2.14 -15.80 -8.85
N THR A 56 1.40 -16.90 -9.01
CA THR A 56 1.24 -17.57 -10.31
C THR A 56 -0.10 -17.30 -10.99
N SER A 57 -1.13 -16.90 -10.22
CA SER A 57 -2.49 -16.72 -10.71
C SER A 57 -3.29 -15.74 -9.85
N TYR A 58 -4.40 -15.21 -10.39
CA TYR A 58 -5.34 -14.42 -9.61
C TYR A 58 -6.02 -15.22 -8.49
N ASP A 59 -6.25 -16.52 -8.68
CA ASP A 59 -6.84 -17.37 -7.64
C ASP A 59 -5.89 -17.55 -6.46
N GLU A 60 -4.58 -17.67 -6.74
CA GLU A 60 -3.56 -17.67 -5.70
C GLU A 60 -3.45 -16.31 -5.00
N LEU A 61 -3.50 -15.22 -5.76
CA LEU A 61 -3.52 -13.85 -5.22
C LEU A 61 -4.67 -13.69 -4.22
N ASP A 62 -5.91 -14.01 -4.62
CA ASP A 62 -7.10 -13.87 -3.76
C ASP A 62 -7.00 -14.78 -2.53
N ARG A 63 -6.54 -16.02 -2.70
CA ARG A 63 -6.36 -16.98 -1.60
C ARG A 63 -5.35 -16.49 -0.57
N ARG A 64 -4.17 -16.04 -1.01
CA ARG A 64 -3.08 -15.59 -0.13
C ARG A 64 -3.40 -14.27 0.56
N MET A 65 -4.12 -13.37 -0.11
CA MET A 65 -4.64 -12.16 0.53
C MET A 65 -5.67 -12.50 1.61
N ARG A 66 -6.62 -13.39 1.33
CA ARG A 66 -7.63 -13.82 2.34
C ARG A 66 -7.03 -14.58 3.51
N ALA A 67 -6.01 -15.39 3.26
CA ALA A 67 -5.28 -16.10 4.31
C ALA A 67 -4.43 -15.16 5.19
N GLY A 68 -4.21 -13.91 4.74
CA GLY A 68 -3.33 -12.96 5.40
C GLY A 68 -1.84 -13.26 5.17
N ASP A 69 -1.49 -14.16 4.25
CA ASP A 69 -0.10 -14.46 3.90
C ASP A 69 0.58 -13.24 3.29
N ILE A 70 -0.18 -12.47 2.50
CA ILE A 70 0.25 -11.20 1.89
C ILE A 70 -0.76 -10.11 2.19
N THR A 71 -0.27 -8.90 2.43
CA THR A 71 -1.08 -7.68 2.63
C THR A 71 -1.10 -6.79 1.40
N VAL A 72 -0.13 -6.99 0.50
CA VAL A 72 -0.02 -6.26 -0.77
C VAL A 72 0.25 -7.27 -1.89
N ALA A 73 -0.50 -7.20 -2.96
CA ALA A 73 -0.19 -7.91 -4.20
C ALA A 73 0.02 -6.90 -5.31
N ILE A 74 0.98 -7.17 -6.18
CA ILE A 74 1.30 -6.31 -7.32
C ILE A 74 1.24 -7.15 -8.59
N GLU A 75 0.60 -6.64 -9.63
CA GLU A 75 0.54 -7.25 -10.95
C GLU A 75 1.31 -6.39 -11.93
N ILE A 76 2.27 -7.02 -12.59
CA ILE A 76 2.99 -6.43 -13.70
C ILE A 76 2.31 -6.90 -14.98
N PRO A 77 1.83 -5.99 -15.84
CA PRO A 77 1.14 -6.36 -17.08
C PRO A 77 2.13 -7.00 -18.07
N PRO A 78 1.63 -7.79 -19.03
CA PRO A 78 2.48 -8.30 -20.12
C PRO A 78 3.03 -7.13 -20.95
N ASN A 79 4.27 -7.25 -21.43
CA ASN A 79 5.00 -6.25 -22.21
C ASN A 79 5.51 -5.02 -21.43
N PHE A 80 5.46 -5.04 -20.09
CA PHE A 80 5.93 -3.96 -19.23
C PHE A 80 7.32 -3.43 -19.63
N GLY A 81 8.31 -4.30 -19.79
CA GLY A 81 9.67 -3.91 -20.16
C GLY A 81 9.76 -3.27 -21.55
N ARG A 82 8.96 -3.75 -22.51
CA ARG A 82 8.91 -3.19 -23.87
C ARG A 82 8.28 -1.81 -23.88
N ASP A 83 7.19 -1.64 -23.15
CA ASP A 83 6.40 -0.42 -23.17
C ASP A 83 7.15 0.72 -22.44
N ILE A 84 7.87 0.40 -21.35
CA ILE A 84 8.81 1.33 -20.68
C ILE A 84 9.97 1.72 -21.59
N ALA A 85 10.57 0.76 -22.31
CA ALA A 85 11.65 1.06 -23.25
C ALA A 85 11.21 1.99 -24.38
N ARG A 86 9.92 1.97 -24.75
CA ARG A 86 9.30 2.86 -25.74
C ARG A 86 8.80 4.17 -25.17
N GLY A 87 8.90 4.40 -23.85
CA GLY A 87 8.31 5.56 -23.17
C GLY A 87 6.78 5.55 -23.19
N THR A 88 6.16 4.39 -23.40
CA THR A 88 4.71 4.21 -23.32
C THR A 88 4.30 4.10 -21.85
N PRO A 89 3.22 4.77 -21.41
CA PRO A 89 2.69 4.60 -20.05
C PRO A 89 2.32 3.16 -19.78
N VAL A 90 2.68 2.66 -18.60
CA VAL A 90 2.37 1.30 -18.15
C VAL A 90 1.46 1.36 -16.93
N GLU A 91 0.48 0.47 -16.88
CA GLU A 91 -0.45 0.36 -15.76
C GLU A 91 -0.02 -0.81 -14.85
N LEU A 92 0.30 -0.52 -13.59
CA LEU A 92 0.56 -1.54 -12.58
C LEU A 92 -0.70 -1.77 -11.75
N GLY A 93 -1.08 -3.05 -11.60
CA GLY A 93 -2.15 -3.43 -10.69
C GLY A 93 -1.61 -3.54 -9.27
N VAL A 94 -2.29 -2.94 -8.29
CA VAL A 94 -1.92 -3.06 -6.88
C VAL A 94 -3.17 -3.39 -6.07
N TRP A 95 -3.15 -4.53 -5.38
CA TRP A 95 -4.17 -4.93 -4.41
C TRP A 95 -3.61 -4.74 -3.01
N ILE A 96 -4.37 -4.06 -2.17
CA ILE A 96 -3.98 -3.77 -0.79
C ILE A 96 -5.09 -4.29 0.12
N ASP A 97 -4.70 -4.91 1.23
CA ASP A 97 -5.65 -5.27 2.27
C ASP A 97 -6.33 -4.01 2.84
N GLY A 98 -7.65 -3.93 2.65
CA GLY A 98 -8.49 -2.81 3.06
C GLY A 98 -9.00 -2.90 4.50
N ALA A 99 -8.59 -3.89 5.29
CA ALA A 99 -9.03 -4.05 6.68
C ALA A 99 -8.73 -2.81 7.55
N MET A 100 -7.66 -2.08 7.24
CA MET A 100 -7.28 -0.83 7.89
C MET A 100 -7.07 0.28 6.83
N PRO A 101 -8.06 1.15 6.58
CA PRO A 101 -7.98 2.16 5.51
C PRO A 101 -6.79 3.11 5.62
N SER A 102 -6.40 3.51 6.84
CA SER A 102 -5.24 4.38 7.07
C SER A 102 -3.94 3.72 6.59
N ARG A 103 -3.73 2.45 6.93
CA ARG A 103 -2.57 1.69 6.45
C ARG A 103 -2.61 1.50 4.94
N ALA A 104 -3.78 1.24 4.36
CA ALA A 104 -3.91 1.07 2.92
C ALA A 104 -3.53 2.33 2.13
N GLU A 105 -3.93 3.52 2.59
CA GLU A 105 -3.52 4.78 1.97
C GLU A 105 -2.00 5.04 2.14
N THR A 106 -1.44 4.73 3.30
CA THR A 106 0.02 4.83 3.50
C THR A 106 0.79 3.90 2.55
N VAL A 107 0.36 2.63 2.42
CA VAL A 107 0.95 1.66 1.48
C VAL A 107 0.90 2.19 0.05
N LYS A 108 -0.26 2.69 -0.38
CA LYS A 108 -0.45 3.29 -1.71
C LYS A 108 0.52 4.43 -1.96
N GLY A 109 0.68 5.35 -0.99
CA GLY A 109 1.65 6.44 -1.07
C GLY A 109 3.09 5.96 -1.23
N TYR A 110 3.48 4.88 -0.51
CA TYR A 110 4.80 4.28 -0.66
C TYR A 110 5.01 3.65 -2.04
N VAL A 111 4.07 2.84 -2.52
CA VAL A 111 4.16 2.20 -3.84
C VAL A 111 4.28 3.26 -4.94
N GLN A 112 3.52 4.35 -4.83
CA GLN A 112 3.61 5.49 -5.74
C GLN A 112 4.99 6.16 -5.71
N ALA A 113 5.50 6.50 -4.52
CA ALA A 113 6.79 7.16 -4.38
C ALA A 113 7.95 6.30 -4.93
N MET A 114 7.92 4.99 -4.68
CA MET A 114 8.91 4.06 -5.21
C MET A 114 8.81 3.91 -6.73
N HIS A 115 7.60 3.79 -7.27
CA HIS A 115 7.43 3.72 -8.72
C HIS A 115 7.94 4.99 -9.41
N GLN A 116 7.68 6.17 -8.83
CA GLN A 116 8.20 7.43 -9.32
C GLN A 116 9.73 7.51 -9.23
N SER A 117 10.32 7.07 -8.12
CA SER A 117 11.78 7.00 -7.95
C SER A 117 12.42 6.08 -8.99
N TRP A 118 11.79 4.93 -9.26
CA TRP A 118 12.26 3.97 -10.25
C TRP A 118 12.18 4.52 -11.67
N LEU A 119 11.10 5.21 -12.04
CA LEU A 119 10.98 5.88 -13.34
C LEU A 119 12.08 6.94 -13.53
N GLN A 120 12.41 7.70 -12.48
CA GLN A 120 13.52 8.67 -12.54
C GLN A 120 14.88 7.99 -12.76
N ASP A 121 15.13 6.87 -12.07
CA ASP A 121 16.36 6.08 -12.26
C ASP A 121 16.45 5.51 -13.68
N VAL A 122 15.35 4.94 -14.21
CA VAL A 122 15.30 4.43 -15.60
C VAL A 122 15.53 5.56 -16.61
N ALA A 123 14.87 6.71 -16.43
CA ALA A 123 15.05 7.88 -17.30
C ALA A 123 16.49 8.42 -17.26
N SER A 124 17.14 8.40 -16.10
CA SER A 124 18.54 8.84 -15.94
C SER A 124 19.55 7.93 -16.66
N ARG A 125 19.19 6.66 -16.87
CA ARG A 125 20.03 5.65 -17.55
C ARG A 125 19.82 5.62 -19.07
N GLN A 126 18.78 6.28 -19.58
CA GLN A 126 18.53 6.40 -21.02
C GLN A 126 19.31 7.58 -21.61
N SER A 127 20.02 7.34 -22.72
CA SER A 127 20.84 8.34 -23.42
C SER A 127 20.02 9.42 -24.14
N THR A 128 18.70 9.28 -24.22
CA THR A 128 17.78 10.24 -24.79
C THR A 128 16.80 10.67 -23.70
N PRO A 129 16.68 11.97 -23.39
CA PRO A 129 15.76 12.45 -22.37
C PRO A 129 14.33 12.35 -22.92
N SER A 130 13.75 11.15 -22.92
CA SER A 130 12.30 11.04 -23.00
C SER A 130 11.78 11.53 -21.65
N SER A 131 11.03 12.63 -21.67
CA SER A 131 10.31 13.19 -20.54
C SER A 131 9.26 12.18 -20.04
N GLN A 132 9.70 11.14 -19.33
CA GLN A 132 8.85 10.18 -18.60
C GLN A 132 8.26 10.79 -17.33
N SER A 133 8.55 12.06 -17.04
CA SER A 133 8.13 12.77 -15.83
C SER A 133 6.62 13.11 -15.77
N GLY A 134 5.77 12.54 -16.63
CA GLY A 134 4.41 13.06 -16.84
C GLY A 134 3.25 12.08 -17.05
N LEU A 135 3.42 10.75 -16.96
CA LEU A 135 2.34 9.81 -17.33
C LEU A 135 2.08 8.71 -16.28
N MET A 136 1.95 9.09 -15.00
CA MET A 136 1.39 8.19 -13.98
C MET A 136 -0.02 8.67 -13.63
N ASN A 137 -1.04 7.97 -14.15
CA ASN A 137 -2.42 8.15 -13.70
C ASN A 137 -2.76 7.04 -12.71
N ILE A 138 -3.12 7.41 -11.48
CA ILE A 138 -3.42 6.45 -10.42
C ILE A 138 -4.94 6.30 -10.33
N GLU A 139 -5.43 5.14 -10.75
CA GLU A 139 -6.84 4.79 -10.59
C GLU A 139 -7.01 3.87 -9.37
N THR A 140 -7.43 4.45 -8.25
CA THR A 140 -7.77 3.65 -7.06
C THR A 140 -9.15 3.01 -7.26
N ARG A 141 -9.24 1.68 -7.22
CA ARG A 141 -10.50 0.94 -7.33
C ARG A 141 -10.74 0.07 -6.09
N TYR A 142 -11.77 0.39 -5.31
CA TYR A 142 -12.15 -0.38 -4.12
C TYR A 142 -12.96 -1.61 -4.49
N ARG A 143 -12.36 -2.80 -4.38
CA ARG A 143 -13.01 -4.07 -4.78
C ARG A 143 -14.02 -4.62 -3.76
N TYR A 144 -13.82 -4.37 -2.46
CA TYR A 144 -14.65 -4.93 -1.38
C TYR A 144 -15.39 -3.88 -0.51
N ASN A 145 -15.31 -2.58 -0.83
CA ASN A 145 -16.09 -1.53 -0.18
C ASN A 145 -16.19 -0.28 -1.10
N PRO A 146 -16.94 -0.38 -2.22
CA PRO A 146 -17.03 0.70 -3.22
C PRO A 146 -17.60 2.01 -2.66
N ASP A 147 -18.35 1.95 -1.55
CA ASP A 147 -18.99 3.11 -0.93
C ASP A 147 -18.14 3.78 0.16
N VAL A 148 -16.95 3.25 0.48
CA VAL A 148 -16.17 3.67 1.66
C VAL A 148 -17.11 3.81 2.87
N LYS A 149 -17.94 2.79 3.17
CA LYS A 149 -18.92 2.90 4.25
C LYS A 149 -18.18 3.36 5.50
N SER A 150 -18.44 4.60 5.88
CA SER A 150 -17.67 5.31 6.90
C SER A 150 -17.94 4.71 8.27
N LEU A 151 -19.03 3.94 8.41
CA LEU A 151 -19.49 3.33 9.64
C LEU A 151 -18.44 2.43 10.31
N PRO A 152 -17.91 1.34 9.71
CA PRO A 152 -16.89 0.52 10.38
C PRO A 152 -15.56 1.25 10.69
N ALA A 153 -15.22 2.34 9.98
CA ALA A 153 -13.99 3.10 10.18
C ALA A 153 -14.13 4.26 11.20
N ILE A 154 -15.28 4.93 11.21
CA ILE A 154 -15.56 6.12 12.02
C ILE A 154 -16.21 5.74 13.36
N VAL A 155 -17.08 4.72 13.39
CA VAL A 155 -17.84 4.36 14.61
C VAL A 155 -16.91 4.05 15.81
N PRO A 156 -15.81 3.29 15.66
CA PRO A 156 -14.89 3.09 16.79
C PRO A 156 -14.17 4.36 17.24
N ALA A 157 -13.94 5.32 16.34
CA ALA A 157 -13.22 6.57 16.62
C ALA A 157 -14.12 7.67 17.23
N VAL A 158 -15.41 7.68 16.90
CA VAL A 158 -16.35 8.73 17.36
C VAL A 158 -16.83 8.50 18.78
N ILE A 159 -16.97 7.24 19.23
CA ILE A 159 -17.41 6.95 20.61
C ILE A 159 -16.45 7.56 21.66
N PRO A 160 -15.12 7.39 21.58
CA PRO A 160 -14.17 8.04 22.50
C PRO A 160 -14.18 9.57 22.40
N LEU A 161 -14.32 10.13 21.19
CA LEU A 161 -14.35 11.58 20.97
C LEU A 161 -15.56 12.23 21.67
N LEU A 162 -16.75 11.61 21.54
CA LEU A 162 -17.96 12.06 22.21
C LEU A 162 -17.82 11.95 23.74
N LEU A 163 -17.22 10.86 24.24
CA LEU A 163 -16.96 10.69 25.67
C LEU A 163 -15.96 11.70 26.24
N MET A 164 -15.06 12.27 25.42
CA MET A 164 -14.17 13.37 25.83
C MET A 164 -14.85 14.74 25.78
N MET A 165 -15.68 14.99 24.76
CA MET A 165 -16.34 16.29 24.60
C MET A 165 -17.47 16.52 25.61
N ILE A 166 -18.28 15.51 25.92
CA ILE A 166 -19.45 15.67 26.81
C ILE A 166 -19.04 16.21 28.21
N PRO A 167 -18.02 15.66 28.91
CA PRO A 167 -17.57 16.21 30.18
C PRO A 167 -16.97 17.61 30.06
N SER A 168 -16.27 17.91 28.96
CA SER A 168 -15.66 19.24 28.73
C SER A 168 -16.69 20.34 28.52
N MET A 169 -17.79 20.06 27.81
CA MET A 169 -18.88 21.01 27.59
C MET A 169 -19.75 21.19 28.83
N LEU A 170 -19.89 20.15 29.67
CA LEU A 170 -20.63 20.24 30.93
C LEU A 170 -19.83 20.87 32.08
N SER A 171 -18.51 20.98 31.93
CA SER A 171 -17.63 21.64 32.90
C SER A 171 -17.36 23.13 32.59
N ALA A 172 -17.90 23.63 31.47
CA ALA A 172 -17.84 25.04 31.05
C ALA A 172 -19.08 25.82 31.51
#